data_AF-A0A351BM93-F1
#
_entry.id   AF-A0A351BM93-F1
#
_cell.length_a   1.000
_cell.length_b   1.000
_cell.length_c   1.000
_cell.angle_alpha   90.00
_cell.angle_beta   90.00
_cell.angle_gamma   90.00
#
_symmetry.space_group_name_H-M   'P 1'
#
loop_
_entity.id
_entity.type
_entity.pdbx_description
1 polymer ?
#
loop_
_entity_poly.entity_id
_entity_poly.type
_entity_poly.pdbx_seq_one_letter_code
_entity_poly.pdbx_strand_id
1 'polypeptide(L)' 'MIELRGIHKSYRTRSGLHTVLDGIDLTVHPGEKLGILG' A
#
# COMPACT_ATOMS: atom_id res chain seq x y z
N MET A 1 6.01 15.40 -3.43
CA MET A 1 6.45 14.08 -3.93
C MET A 1 6.24 13.09 -2.81
N ILE A 2 5.54 11.99 -3.06
CA ILE A 2 5.33 10.89 -2.11
C ILE A 2 5.88 9.63 -2.76
N GLU A 3 6.65 8.85 -2.02
CA GLU A 3 7.26 7.61 -2.50
C GLU A 3 7.06 6.50 -1.47
N LEU A 4 6.50 5.39 -1.92
CA LEU A 4 6.30 4.15 -1.18
C LEU A 4 7.12 3.07 -1.87
N ARG A 5 7.92 2.33 -1.09
CA ARG A 5 8.79 1.27 -1.59
C ARG A 5 8.59 0.00 -0.77
N GLY A 6 8.27 -1.10 -1.44
CA GLY A 6 8.11 -2.42 -0.84
C GLY A 6 7.16 -2.41 0.36
N ILE A 7 6.06 -1.66 0.30
CA ILE A 7 5.14 -1.53 1.44
C ILE A 7 4.38 -2.83 1.63
N HIS A 8 4.59 -3.43 2.79
CA HIS A 8 3.83 -4.59 3.26
C HIS A 8 3.02 -4.20 4.49
N LYS A 9 1.78 -4.67 4.55
CA LYS A 9 0.94 -4.52 5.72
C LYS A 9 0.15 -5.79 5.94
N SER A 10 0.22 -6.30 7.15
CA SER A 10 -0.57 -7.44 7.61
C SER A 10 -1.19 -7.15 8.97
N TYR A 11 -2.36 -7.71 9.20
CA TYR A 11 -3.02 -7.72 10.51
C TYR A 11 -3.07 -9.15 11.06
N ARG A 12 -2.91 -9.30 12.37
CA ARG A 12 -3.19 -10.57 13.06
C ARG A 12 -4.69 -10.69 13.25
N THR A 13 -5.27 -11.77 12.77
CA THR A 13 -6.68 -12.13 12.95
C THR A 13 -6.77 -13.47 13.68
N ARG A 14 -8.00 -13.89 14.03
CA ARG A 14 -8.24 -15.21 14.64
C ARG A 14 -7.86 -16.38 13.71
N SER A 15 -7.84 -16.15 12.40
CA SER A 15 -7.50 -17.16 11.38
C SER A 15 -6.04 -17.10 10.92
N GLY A 16 -5.22 -16.22 11.51
CA GLY A 16 -3.79 -16.10 11.19
C GLY A 16 -3.39 -14.69 10.76
N LEU A 17 -2.34 -14.60 9.95
CA LEU A 17 -1.92 -13.32 9.36
C LEU A 17 -2.76 -13.03 8.11
N HIS A 18 -3.39 -11.86 8.08
CA HIS A 18 -4.11 -11.36 6.92
C HIS A 18 -3.32 -10.21 6.27
N THR A 19 -2.74 -10.48 5.11
CA THR A 19 -2.02 -9.48 4.32
C THR A 19 -3.02 -8.57 3.61
N VAL A 20 -2.84 -7.26 3.77
CA VAL A 20 -3.68 -6.22 3.14
C VAL A 20 -2.92 -5.35 2.14
N LEU A 21 -1.59 -5.28 2.27
CA LEU A 21 -0.69 -4.72 1.26
C LEU A 21 0.49 -5.69 1.14
N ASP A 22 0.86 -6.02 -0.09
CA ASP A 22 1.92 -6.99 -0.38
C ASP A 22 2.91 -6.37 -1.37
N GLY A 23 4.06 -5.93 -0.87
CA GLY A 23 5.15 -5.40 -1.69
C GLY A 23 4.80 -4.23 -2.59
N ILE A 24 3.96 -3.29 -2.14
CA ILE A 24 3.47 -2.20 -2.99
C ILE A 24 4.53 -1.09 -3.16
N ASP A 25 4.81 -0.77 -4.42
CA ASP A 25 5.58 0.40 -4.84
C ASP A 25 4.65 1.46 -5.44
N LEU A 26 4.75 2.71 -5.00
CA LEU A 26 3.95 3.82 -5.53
C LEU A 26 4.77 5.12 -5.48
N THR A 27 4.71 5.91 -6.55
CA THR A 27 5.25 7.27 -6.58
C THR A 27 4.13 8.23 -6.98
N VAL A 28 3.97 9.32 -6.23
CA VAL A 28 3.04 10.41 -6.54
C VAL A 28 3.83 11.70 -6.68
N HIS A 29 3.78 12.28 -7.88
CA HIS A 29 4.49 13.49 -8.23
C HIS A 29 3.75 14.75 -7.74
N PRO A 30 4.46 15.87 -7.53
CA PRO A 30 3.80 17.14 -7.19
C PRO A 30 2.75 17.55 -8.24
N GLY A 31 1.53 17.87 -7.79
CA GLY A 31 0.42 18.26 -8.67
C GLY A 31 -0.33 17.09 -9.32
N GLU A 32 0.14 15.86 -9.15
CA GLU A 32 -0.53 14.66 -9.65
C GLU A 32 -1.78 14.35 -8.83
N LYS A 33 -2.88 14.00 -9.52
CA LYS A 33 -4.11 13.52 -8.90
C LYS A 33 -4.16 12.01 -9.06
N LEU A 34 -4.06 11.29 -7.95
CA LEU A 34 -4.15 9.83 -7.91
C LEU A 34 -5.48 9.39 -7.31
N GLY A 35 -6.14 8.42 -7.92
CA GLY A 35 -7.26 7.68 -7.34
C GLY A 35 -6.87 6.24 -7.09
N ILE A 36 -7.33 5.66 -5.97
CA ILE A 36 -7.22 4.23 -5.69
C ILE A 36 -8.61 3.63 -5.90
N LEU A 37 -8.71 2.63 -6.77
CA LEU A 37 -9.93 1.88 -7.04
C LEU A 37 -9.71 0.42 -6.65
N GLY A 38 -10.65 -0.14 -5.91
CA GLY A 38 -10.64 -1.52 -5.42
C GLY A 38 -11.97 -1.89 -4.81
#